data_AF-A0A151GJ00-F1
#
_entry.id   AF-A0A151GJ00-F1
#
_cell.length_a   1.000
_cell.length_b   1.000
_cell.length_c   1.000
_cell.angle_alpha   90.00
_cell.angle_beta   90.00
_cell.angle_gamma   90.00
#
_symmetry.space_group_name_H-M   'P 1'
#
loop_
_entity.id
_entity.type
_entity.pdbx_description
1 polymer ?
#
loop_
_entity_poly.entity_id
_entity_poly.type
_entity_poly.pdbx_seq_one_letter_code
_entity_poly.pdbx_strand_id
1 'polypeptide(L)'
;MQFFAIAALVATAAALPALEVRGSDACPTDGLYTNPLCCSTDVLDVASLDCKVPSESFSGPRSFRRVCAKQGQKAQCCAVPVAGQALLCMDVIGA
;
A
#
# COMPACT_ATOMS: atom_id res chain seq x y z
N MET A 1 28.82 -32.28 -27.64
CA MET A 1 28.49 -31.05 -28.40
C MET A 1 26.97 -30.88 -28.37
N GLN A 2 26.41 -30.51 -27.22
CA GLN A 2 25.86 -29.18 -26.93
C GLN A 2 24.72 -28.78 -27.89
N PHE A 3 23.54 -29.36 -27.67
CA PHE A 3 22.28 -28.78 -28.13
C PHE A 3 21.86 -27.74 -27.09
N PHE A 4 21.96 -26.47 -27.47
CA PHE A 4 21.66 -25.32 -26.63
C PHE A 4 20.15 -25.24 -26.34
N ALA A 5 19.75 -25.63 -25.14
CA ALA A 5 18.42 -25.42 -24.61
C ALA A 5 18.24 -23.94 -24.24
N ILE A 6 17.56 -23.18 -25.08
CA ILE A 6 17.19 -21.79 -24.80
C ILE A 6 15.81 -21.81 -24.13
N ALA A 7 15.78 -21.82 -22.80
CA ALA A 7 14.55 -21.70 -22.04
C ALA A 7 14.09 -20.24 -22.04
N ALA A 8 12.93 -19.98 -22.65
CA ALA A 8 12.27 -18.69 -22.66
C ALA A 8 11.73 -18.34 -21.27
N LEU A 9 12.26 -17.29 -20.65
CA LEU A 9 11.68 -16.67 -19.45
C LEU A 9 10.69 -15.58 -19.90
N VAL A 10 9.42 -15.97 -20.04
CA VAL A 10 8.33 -15.02 -20.20
C VAL A 10 7.97 -14.51 -18.80
N ALA A 11 8.47 -13.32 -18.46
CA ALA A 11 8.06 -12.60 -17.25
C ALA A 11 6.65 -12.03 -17.48
N THR A 12 5.63 -12.72 -17.01
CA THR A 12 4.28 -12.16 -16.91
C THR A 12 4.25 -11.14 -15.79
N ALA A 13 4.41 -9.86 -16.15
CA ALA A 13 4.09 -8.75 -15.27
C ALA A 13 2.57 -8.77 -15.02
N ALA A 14 2.15 -9.31 -13.87
CA ALA A 14 0.80 -9.11 -13.39
C ALA A 14 0.65 -7.63 -13.01
N ALA A 15 0.12 -6.83 -13.92
CA ALA A 15 -0.47 -5.54 -13.58
C ALA A 15 -1.65 -5.83 -12.65
N LEU A 16 -1.40 -5.80 -11.34
CA LEU A 16 -2.46 -5.78 -10.36
C LEU A 16 -3.28 -4.52 -10.61
N PRO A 17 -4.62 -4.62 -10.61
CA PRO A 17 -5.47 -3.48 -10.89
C PRO A 17 -5.07 -2.37 -9.93
N ALA A 18 -4.80 -1.20 -10.49
CA ALA A 18 -4.70 0.03 -9.73
C ALA A 18 -5.93 0.05 -8.82
N LEU A 19 -5.63 0.01 -7.53
CA LEU A 19 -6.53 0.11 -6.42
C LEU A 19 -7.67 1.08 -6.79
N GLU A 20 -8.86 0.58 -7.13
CA GLU A 20 -10.05 1.44 -7.18
C GLU A 20 -10.38 1.79 -5.72
N VAL A 21 -9.59 2.70 -5.17
CA VAL A 21 -9.87 3.40 -3.92
C VAL A 21 -11.06 4.28 -4.22
N ARG A 22 -12.25 3.70 -4.10
CA ARG A 22 -13.48 4.47 -3.84
C ARG A 22 -13.53 4.90 -2.37
N GLY A 23 -12.37 5.26 -1.82
CA GLY A 23 -12.11 5.81 -0.50
C GLY A 23 -11.48 7.20 -0.62
N SER A 24 -11.98 7.98 -1.59
CA SER A 24 -11.46 9.28 -2.01
C SER A 24 -11.35 10.33 -0.89
N ASP A 25 -11.93 10.06 0.28
CA ASP A 25 -11.89 10.97 1.43
C ASP A 25 -10.87 10.58 2.51
N ALA A 26 -10.23 9.41 2.40
CA ALA A 26 -9.31 8.94 3.44
C ALA A 26 -7.89 9.48 3.26
N CYS A 27 -7.46 9.67 2.01
CA CYS A 27 -6.16 10.26 1.67
C CYS A 27 -6.37 11.44 0.75
N PRO A 28 -5.48 12.45 0.81
CA PRO A 28 -5.47 13.53 -0.17
C PRO A 28 -5.46 12.99 -1.60
N THR A 29 -6.22 13.61 -2.49
CA THR A 29 -6.21 13.32 -3.93
C THR A 29 -4.93 13.78 -4.61
N ASP A 30 -4.24 14.74 -3.98
CA ASP A 30 -3.10 15.46 -4.53
C ASP A 30 -1.89 15.40 -3.59
N GLY A 31 -0.71 15.59 -4.17
CA GLY A 31 0.55 15.59 -3.43
C GLY A 31 1.21 14.21 -3.39
N LEU A 32 2.09 14.02 -2.39
CA LEU A 32 2.92 12.82 -2.32
C LEU A 32 2.15 11.64 -1.71
N TYR A 33 1.31 11.88 -0.70
CA TYR A 33 0.70 10.85 0.15
C TYR A 33 -0.72 10.49 -0.28
N THR A 34 -0.87 9.94 -1.48
CA THR A 34 -2.18 9.68 -2.09
C THR A 34 -2.63 8.21 -2.01
N ASN A 35 -1.79 7.33 -1.47
CA ASN A 35 -2.03 5.88 -1.49
C ASN A 35 -2.46 5.36 -0.12
N PRO A 36 -3.70 4.87 0.05
CA PRO A 36 -4.12 4.28 1.30
C PRO A 36 -3.51 2.88 1.49
N LEU A 37 -2.76 2.71 2.58
CA LEU A 37 -2.17 1.43 2.98
C LEU A 37 -2.37 1.21 4.49
N CYS A 38 -2.43 -0.07 4.87
CA CYS A 38 -2.33 -0.49 6.26
C CYS A 38 -0.86 -0.77 6.57
N CYS A 39 -0.27 -0.08 7.52
CA CYS A 39 1.16 -0.18 7.81
C CYS A 39 1.44 -0.39 9.29
N SER A 40 2.60 -0.99 9.57
CA SER A 40 3.20 -0.97 10.90
C SER A 40 4.15 0.23 10.99
N THR A 41 4.13 0.94 12.10
CA THR A 41 5.09 2.03 12.33
C THR A 41 6.36 1.47 12.96
N ASP A 42 7.53 1.91 12.49
CA ASP A 42 8.81 1.55 13.11
C ASP A 42 8.97 2.19 14.50
N VAL A 43 9.95 1.72 15.29
CA VAL A 43 10.23 2.17 16.67
C VAL A 43 10.55 3.66 16.79
N LEU A 44 10.86 4.32 15.68
CA LEU A 44 11.12 5.76 15.60
C LEU A 44 9.96 6.58 15.02
N ASP A 45 8.87 5.95 14.58
CA ASP A 45 7.68 6.56 13.96
C ASP A 45 7.97 7.44 12.71
N VAL A 46 9.19 7.35 12.15
CA VAL A 46 9.63 8.13 10.97
C VAL A 46 9.29 7.41 9.67
N ALA A 47 9.22 6.08 9.71
CA ALA A 47 9.05 5.24 8.55
C ALA A 47 8.03 4.13 8.80
N SER A 48 7.23 3.85 7.78
CA SER A 48 6.23 2.79 7.83
C SER A 48 6.78 1.54 7.17
N LEU A 49 6.73 0.45 7.92
CA LEU A 49 7.19 -0.88 7.55
C LEU A 49 5.99 -1.82 7.38
N ASP A 50 6.18 -2.91 6.65
CA ASP A 50 5.15 -3.92 6.44
C ASP A 50 3.80 -3.36 5.92
N CYS A 51 3.87 -2.36 5.05
CA CYS A 51 2.69 -1.77 4.44
C CYS A 51 2.00 -2.74 3.47
N LYS A 52 0.70 -2.91 3.66
CA LYS A 52 -0.15 -3.80 2.89
C LYS A 52 -1.37 -3.06 2.38
N VAL A 53 -1.87 -3.53 1.24
CA VAL A 53 -3.18 -3.09 0.75
C VAL A 53 -4.26 -3.49 1.77
N PRO A 54 -5.26 -2.63 2.03
CA PRO A 54 -6.34 -2.95 2.95
C PRO A 54 -7.07 -4.22 2.51
N SER A 55 -7.38 -5.10 3.47
CA SER A 55 -8.00 -6.41 3.19
C SER A 55 -9.45 -6.32 2.71
N GLU A 56 -10.10 -5.18 2.93
CA GLU A 56 -11.49 -4.90 2.60
C GLU A 56 -11.63 -3.48 2.04
N SER A 57 -12.68 -3.24 1.26
CA SER A 57 -13.03 -1.89 0.83
C SER A 57 -13.48 -1.03 2.01
N PHE A 58 -13.28 0.28 1.88
CA PHE A 58 -13.67 1.26 2.89
C PHE A 58 -14.23 2.50 2.19
N SER A 59 -15.05 3.26 2.93
CA SER A 59 -15.79 4.41 2.43
C SER A 59 -15.39 5.75 3.06
N GLY A 60 -14.35 5.76 3.91
CA GLY A 60 -13.85 6.98 4.54
C GLY A 60 -12.85 6.69 5.66
N PRO A 61 -12.32 7.74 6.32
CA PRO A 61 -11.25 7.62 7.32
C PRO A 61 -11.54 6.65 8.46
N ARG A 62 -12.77 6.71 9.02
CA ARG A 62 -13.20 5.85 10.14
C ARG A 62 -13.29 4.38 9.77
N SER A 63 -13.86 4.07 8.61
CA SER A 63 -13.95 2.68 8.13
C SER A 63 -12.58 2.18 7.71
N PHE A 64 -11.74 3.04 7.13
CA PHE A 64 -10.36 2.70 6.78
C PHE A 64 -9.53 2.30 8.00
N ARG A 65 -9.54 3.09 9.08
CA ARG A 65 -8.87 2.73 10.33
C ARG A 65 -9.36 1.41 10.89
N ARG A 66 -10.67 1.15 10.83
CA ARG A 66 -11.23 -0.11 11.31
C ARG A 66 -10.71 -1.30 10.51
N VAL A 67 -10.63 -1.18 9.19
CA VAL A 67 -10.09 -2.23 8.31
C VAL A 67 -8.63 -2.51 8.64
N CYS A 68 -7.78 -1.50 8.80
CA CYS A 68 -6.38 -1.71 9.16
C CYS A 68 -6.20 -2.25 10.58
N ALA A 69 -7.03 -1.81 11.54
CA ALA A 69 -6.99 -2.30 12.90
C ALA A 69 -7.34 -3.80 13.01
N LYS A 70 -8.21 -4.33 12.14
CA LYS A 70 -8.45 -5.79 12.04
C LYS A 70 -7.19 -6.57 11.70
N GLN A 71 -6.27 -5.95 10.96
CA GLN A 71 -4.97 -6.52 10.58
C GLN A 71 -3.87 -6.21 11.61
N GLY A 72 -4.20 -5.55 12.73
CA GLY A 72 -3.23 -5.10 13.73
C GLY A 72 -2.33 -3.95 13.24
N GLN A 73 -2.75 -3.20 12.23
CA GLN A 73 -1.97 -2.15 11.57
C GLN A 73 -2.66 -0.79 11.66
N LYS A 74 -1.89 0.29 11.43
CA LYS A 74 -2.42 1.65 11.32
C LYS A 74 -2.87 1.94 9.89
N ALA A 75 -3.92 2.74 9.76
CA ALA A 75 -4.37 3.25 8.47
C ALA A 75 -3.58 4.51 8.12
N GLN A 76 -2.86 4.47 7.00
CA GLN A 76 -1.94 5.53 6.61
C GLN A 76 -2.05 5.85 5.12
N CYS A 77 -1.70 7.09 4.79
CA CYS A 77 -1.58 7.59 3.44
C CYS A 77 -0.11 7.66 3.06
N CYS A 78 0.29 6.92 2.04
CA CYS A 78 1.67 6.70 1.68
C CYS A 78 2.02 7.29 0.31
N ALA A 79 3.31 7.59 0.15
CA ALA A 79 3.88 7.91 -1.15
C ALA A 79 3.70 6.77 -2.16
N VAL A 80 3.70 7.10 -3.46
CA VAL A 80 3.62 6.09 -4.53
C VAL A 80 4.64 4.99 -4.25
N PRO A 81 4.20 3.74 -4.07
CA PRO A 81 5.05 2.71 -3.52
C PRO A 81 6.16 2.37 -4.51
N VAL A 82 7.41 2.68 -4.14
CA VAL A 82 8.55 1.92 -4.65
C VAL A 82 8.58 0.64 -3.82
N ALA A 83 8.04 -0.43 -4.39
CA ALA A 83 7.95 -1.72 -3.72
C ALA A 83 9.34 -2.16 -3.21
N GLY A 84 9.43 -2.52 -1.91
CA GLY A 84 10.66 -3.02 -1.29
C GLY A 84 11.44 -2.01 -0.45
N GLN A 85 10.92 -0.80 -0.22
CA GLN A 85 11.57 0.23 0.60
C GLN A 85 10.62 0.74 1.70
N ALA A 86 11.19 1.29 2.77
CA ALA A 86 10.44 1.99 3.80
C ALA A 86 9.59 3.10 3.15
N LEU A 87 8.28 3.06 3.37
CA LEU A 87 7.39 4.04 2.78
C LEU A 87 7.31 5.26 3.69
N LEU A 88 7.43 6.43 3.07
CA LEU A 88 7.02 7.67 3.69
C LEU A 88 5.49 7.65 3.72
N CYS A 89 4.93 7.58 4.92
CA CYS A 89 3.49 7.63 5.15
C CYS A 89 3.15 8.65 6.22
N MET A 90 1.92 9.14 6.15
CA MET A 90 1.29 9.95 7.19
C MET A 90 0.06 9.21 7.72
N ASP A 91 -0.28 9.45 8.97
CA ASP A 91 -1.54 8.96 9.52
C ASP A 91 -2.73 9.60 8.79
N VAL A 92 -3.77 8.79 8.61
CA VAL A 92 -5.03 9.27 8.03
C VAL A 92 -5.65 10.32 8.94
N ILE A 93 -5.94 11.49 8.39
CA ILE A 93 -6.59 12.59 9.11
C ILE A 93 -8.10 12.36 9.17
N GLY A 94 -8.71 12.61 10.32
CA GLY A 94 -10.17 12.52 10.49
C GLY A 94 -10.73 11.10 10.65
N ALA A 95 -9.85 10.10 10.80
CA ALA A 95 -10.23 8.78 11.28
C ALA A 95 -10.71 8.90 12.71
#